data_AF-A0A317YLX7-F1
#
_entry.id   AF-A0A317YLX7-F1
#
_cell.length_a   1.000
_cell.length_b   1.000
_cell.length_c   1.000
_cell.angle_alpha   90.00
_cell.angle_beta   90.00
_cell.angle_gamma   90.00
#
_symmetry.space_group_name_H-M   'P 1'
#
loop_
_entity.id
_entity.type
_entity.pdbx_description
1 polymer ?
#
loop_
_entity_poly.entity_id
_entity_poly.type
_entity_poly.pdbx_seq_one_letter_code
_entity_poly.pdbx_strand_id
1 'polypeptide(L)'
;LDGVQTVKNSSQTLNTAMKGLRDSIANEATIKAGQNYTDASPNNRNEYDSAVTAAKAIINQTSNPTMEPNTITQATSQVTTKEQALNGAQNLAQAKTTAKNNLNNLTSINNAQKDALTRSIDGATTV
;
A
#
# COMPACT_ATOMS: atom_id res chain seq x y z
N LEU A 1 27.52 36.42 -5.38
CA LEU A 1 26.62 36.14 -4.25
C LEU A 1 25.38 35.36 -4.71
N ASP A 2 24.83 35.66 -5.89
CA ASP A 2 23.65 34.96 -6.47
C ASP A 2 23.82 33.43 -6.63
N GLY A 3 25.00 32.95 -7.05
CA GLY A 3 25.25 31.51 -7.19
C GLY A 3 25.16 30.72 -5.88
N VAL A 4 25.60 31.30 -4.76
CA VAL A 4 25.52 30.66 -3.43
C VAL A 4 24.07 30.56 -2.96
N GLN A 5 23.26 31.59 -3.24
CA GLN A 5 21.85 31.59 -2.89
C GLN A 5 21.04 30.58 -3.72
N THR A 6 21.35 30.45 -5.01
CA THR A 6 20.75 29.43 -5.88
C THR A 6 21.07 28.02 -5.39
N VAL A 7 22.34 27.72 -5.08
CA VAL A 7 22.76 26.42 -4.55
C VAL A 7 22.07 26.12 -3.21
N LYS A 8 21.94 27.11 -2.32
CA LYS A 8 21.23 26.97 -1.04
C LYS A 8 19.76 26.61 -1.23
N ASN A 9 19.06 27.28 -2.15
CA ASN A 9 17.66 26.98 -2.42
C ASN A 9 17.49 25.57 -3.01
N SER A 10 18.33 25.21 -4.00
CA SER A 10 18.31 23.88 -4.61
C SER A 10 18.60 22.76 -3.60
N SER A 11 19.54 22.96 -2.67
CA SER A 11 19.85 21.94 -1.65
C SER A 11 18.71 21.77 -0.64
N GLN A 12 18.01 22.85 -0.27
CA GLN A 12 16.83 22.78 0.60
C GLN A 12 15.65 22.07 -0.07
N THR A 13 15.40 22.34 -1.37
CA THR A 13 14.36 21.65 -2.14
C THR A 13 14.67 20.16 -2.25
N LEU A 14 15.91 19.80 -2.59
CA LEU A 14 16.35 18.41 -2.68
C LEU A 14 16.21 17.69 -1.32
N ASN A 15 16.65 18.34 -0.23
CA ASN A 15 16.53 17.79 1.11
C ASN A 15 15.06 17.52 1.49
N THR A 16 14.17 18.44 1.18
CA THR A 16 12.72 18.29 1.43
C THR A 16 12.14 17.12 0.64
N ALA A 17 12.47 17.00 -0.66
CA ALA A 17 12.01 15.90 -1.49
C ALA A 17 12.51 14.54 -0.96
N MET A 18 13.80 14.45 -0.59
CA MET A 18 14.38 13.23 -0.02
C MET A 18 13.80 12.86 1.34
N LYS A 19 13.42 13.85 2.16
CA LYS A 19 12.68 13.60 3.39
C LYS A 19 11.31 13.00 3.08
N GLY A 20 10.56 13.59 2.16
CA GLY A 20 9.25 13.08 1.73
C GLY A 20 9.32 11.64 1.22
N LEU A 21 10.37 11.30 0.45
CA LEU A 21 10.59 9.94 -0.04
C LEU A 21 10.89 8.93 1.08
N ARG A 22 11.63 9.34 2.13
CA ARG A 22 11.87 8.48 3.29
C ARG A 22 10.60 8.29 4.12
N ASP A 23 9.86 9.36 4.33
CA ASP A 23 8.61 9.34 5.08
C ASP A 23 7.56 8.44 4.41
N SER A 24 7.48 8.43 3.07
CA SER A 24 6.51 7.60 2.34
C SER A 24 6.72 6.10 2.49
N ILE A 25 7.95 5.65 2.77
CA ILE A 25 8.26 4.23 2.99
C ILE A 25 8.46 3.87 4.46
N ALA A 26 8.37 4.83 5.39
CA ALA A 26 8.67 4.61 6.80
C ALA A 26 7.75 3.55 7.46
N ASN A 27 6.50 3.46 7.01
CA ASN A 27 5.49 2.54 7.56
C ASN A 27 5.36 1.23 6.76
N GLU A 28 6.29 0.92 5.85
CA GLU A 28 6.21 -0.26 4.97
C GLU A 28 5.92 -1.56 5.74
N ALA A 29 6.63 -1.82 6.84
CA ALA A 29 6.46 -3.04 7.62
C ALA A 29 5.05 -3.16 8.20
N THR A 30 4.50 -2.06 8.72
CA THR A 30 3.14 -1.99 9.25
C THR A 30 2.10 -2.19 8.15
N ILE A 31 2.29 -1.56 6.99
CA ILE A 31 1.41 -1.73 5.83
C ILE A 31 1.39 -3.18 5.38
N LYS A 32 2.56 -3.82 5.25
CA LYS A 32 2.71 -5.22 4.83
C LYS A 32 2.14 -6.24 5.81
N ALA A 33 2.13 -5.93 7.10
CA ALA A 33 1.50 -6.74 8.12
C ALA A 33 -0.04 -6.56 8.16
N GLY A 34 -0.55 -5.47 7.58
CA GLY A 34 -1.96 -5.14 7.59
C GLY A 34 -2.80 -5.98 6.64
N GLN A 35 -4.03 -6.29 7.05
CA GLN A 35 -5.02 -7.04 6.27
C GLN A 35 -5.22 -6.46 4.86
N ASN A 36 -5.20 -5.14 4.72
CA ASN A 36 -5.41 -4.50 3.42
C ASN A 36 -4.30 -4.85 2.41
N TYR A 37 -3.08 -5.13 2.87
CA TYR A 37 -2.00 -5.65 2.03
C TYR A 37 -2.08 -7.17 1.88
N THR A 38 -2.28 -7.93 2.97
CA THR A 38 -2.23 -9.41 2.91
C THR A 38 -3.28 -9.98 1.98
N ASP A 39 -4.49 -9.40 1.98
CA ASP A 39 -5.61 -9.86 1.16
C ASP A 39 -5.74 -9.08 -0.14
N ALA A 40 -4.87 -8.10 -0.39
CA ALA A 40 -4.85 -7.40 -1.67
C ALA A 40 -4.51 -8.38 -2.80
N SER A 41 -4.94 -8.02 -4.00
CA SER A 41 -4.59 -8.80 -5.19
C SER A 41 -3.06 -8.91 -5.35
N PRO A 42 -2.55 -10.03 -5.88
CA PRO A 42 -1.12 -10.18 -6.12
C PRO A 42 -0.52 -9.03 -6.94
N ASN A 43 -1.26 -8.52 -7.94
CA ASN A 43 -0.82 -7.39 -8.75
C ASN A 43 -0.62 -6.13 -7.90
N ASN A 44 -1.62 -5.74 -7.09
CA ASN A 44 -1.53 -4.51 -6.30
C ASN A 44 -0.44 -4.58 -5.22
N ARG A 45 -0.23 -5.76 -4.62
CA ARG A 45 0.90 -6.01 -3.71
C ARG A 45 2.24 -5.81 -4.41
N ASN A 46 2.42 -6.44 -5.57
CA ASN A 46 3.65 -6.34 -6.36
C ASN A 46 3.93 -4.91 -6.82
N GLU A 47 2.90 -4.15 -7.21
CA GLU A 47 3.04 -2.75 -7.59
C GLU A 47 3.48 -1.86 -6.41
N TYR A 48 2.90 -2.06 -5.22
CA TYR A 48 3.35 -1.38 -4.00
C TYR A 48 4.80 -1.75 -3.65
N ASP A 49 5.14 -3.04 -3.66
CA ASP A 49 6.48 -3.55 -3.37
C ASP A 49 7.54 -2.99 -4.34
N SER A 50 7.18 -2.88 -5.61
CA SER A 50 8.04 -2.32 -6.65
C SER A 50 8.28 -0.82 -6.44
N ALA A 51 7.22 -0.06 -6.11
CA ALA A 51 7.33 1.37 -5.82
C ALA A 51 8.22 1.63 -4.59
N VAL A 52 8.04 0.84 -3.51
CA VAL A 52 8.89 0.92 -2.32
C VAL A 52 10.34 0.55 -2.63
N THR A 53 10.56 -0.48 -3.44
CA THR A 53 11.91 -0.88 -3.87
C THR A 53 12.60 0.23 -4.68
N ALA A 54 11.88 0.88 -5.59
CA ALA A 54 12.40 2.02 -6.36
C ALA A 54 12.75 3.22 -5.45
N ALA A 55 11.90 3.53 -4.46
CA ALA A 55 12.16 4.56 -3.47
C ALA A 55 13.44 4.27 -2.65
N LYS A 56 13.59 3.03 -2.16
CA LYS A 56 14.80 2.57 -1.45
C LYS A 56 16.05 2.67 -2.32
N ALA A 57 15.93 2.34 -3.62
CA ALA A 57 17.05 2.45 -4.54
C ALA A 57 17.53 3.91 -4.66
N ILE A 58 16.62 4.87 -4.82
CA ILE A 58 16.97 6.31 -4.86
C ILE A 58 17.63 6.75 -3.53
N ILE A 59 17.07 6.34 -2.38
CA ILE A 59 17.60 6.69 -1.05
C ILE A 59 19.04 6.20 -0.85
N ASN A 60 19.40 5.04 -1.42
CA ASN A 60 20.67 4.37 -1.18
C ASN A 60 21.76 4.70 -2.24
N GLN A 61 21.49 5.57 -3.21
CA GLN A 61 22.48 5.96 -4.21
C GLN A 61 23.57 6.85 -3.58
N THR A 62 24.81 6.37 -3.61
CA THR A 62 25.98 7.10 -3.07
C THR A 62 26.94 7.60 -4.15
N SER A 63 27.07 6.88 -5.27
CA SER A 63 28.05 7.21 -6.32
C SER A 63 27.50 8.13 -7.41
N ASN A 64 26.23 7.97 -7.79
CA ASN A 64 25.53 8.80 -8.77
C ASN A 64 24.12 9.09 -8.24
N PRO A 65 23.98 9.99 -7.26
CA PRO A 65 22.68 10.25 -6.62
C PRO A 65 21.72 10.95 -7.58
N THR A 66 20.44 10.63 -7.46
CA THR A 66 19.36 11.38 -8.09
C THR A 66 19.30 12.77 -7.48
N MET A 67 19.67 13.79 -8.26
CA MET A 67 19.74 15.19 -7.81
C MET A 67 18.48 16.00 -8.17
N GLU A 68 17.59 15.43 -9.00
CA GLU A 68 16.43 16.14 -9.52
C GLU A 68 15.21 15.94 -8.59
N PRO A 69 14.67 17.02 -7.95
CA PRO A 69 13.63 16.89 -6.94
C PRO A 69 12.29 16.37 -7.45
N ASN A 70 11.92 16.61 -8.71
CA ASN A 70 10.65 16.11 -9.26
C ASN A 70 10.67 14.58 -9.40
N THR A 71 11.82 13.98 -9.71
CA THR A 71 12.03 12.54 -9.85
C THR A 71 11.85 11.87 -8.50
N ILE A 72 12.42 12.47 -7.45
CA ILE A 72 12.24 12.02 -6.06
C ILE A 72 10.76 12.16 -5.65
N THR A 73 10.13 13.29 -5.97
CA THR A 73 8.71 13.54 -5.67
C THR A 73 7.80 12.56 -6.44
N GLN A 74 8.13 12.20 -7.67
CA GLN A 74 7.42 11.21 -8.46
C GLN A 74 7.50 9.82 -7.82
N ALA A 75 8.69 9.42 -7.33
CA ALA A 75 8.83 8.17 -6.59
C ALA A 75 7.98 8.17 -5.30
N THR A 76 7.95 9.29 -4.57
CA THR A 76 7.06 9.47 -3.41
C THR A 76 5.60 9.28 -3.80
N SER A 77 5.12 9.96 -4.84
CA SER A 77 3.75 9.85 -5.33
C SER A 77 3.40 8.43 -5.78
N GLN A 78 4.35 7.70 -6.39
CA GLN A 78 4.14 6.31 -6.77
C GLN A 78 3.93 5.42 -5.55
N VAL A 79 4.76 5.54 -4.51
CA VAL A 79 4.58 4.78 -3.25
C VAL A 79 3.18 5.03 -2.68
N THR A 80 2.81 6.30 -2.49
CA THR A 80 1.50 6.67 -1.93
C THR A 80 0.33 6.17 -2.78
N THR A 81 0.43 6.29 -4.10
CA THR A 81 -0.64 5.84 -5.02
C THR A 81 -0.80 4.32 -4.99
N LYS A 82 0.30 3.57 -4.98
CA LYS A 82 0.24 2.11 -4.94
C LYS A 82 -0.16 1.56 -3.58
N GLU A 83 0.17 2.26 -2.50
CA GLU A 83 -0.36 1.97 -1.16
C GLU A 83 -1.89 2.10 -1.13
N GLN A 84 -2.42 3.21 -1.66
CA GLN A 84 -3.86 3.45 -1.72
C GLN A 84 -4.59 2.46 -2.64
N ALA A 85 -3.89 1.89 -3.62
CA ALA A 85 -4.43 0.87 -4.52
C ALA A 85 -4.52 -0.53 -3.88
N LEU A 86 -3.95 -0.74 -2.69
CA LEU A 86 -4.12 -2.00 -1.95
C LEU A 86 -5.61 -2.21 -1.65
N ASN A 87 -6.12 -3.36 -2.06
CA ASN A 87 -7.57 -3.64 -2.12
C ASN A 87 -8.00 -4.83 -1.24
N GLY A 88 -7.24 -5.17 -0.20
CA GLY A 88 -7.55 -6.31 0.67
C GLY A 88 -8.90 -6.18 1.37
N ALA A 89 -9.23 -5.00 1.89
CA ALA A 89 -10.53 -4.77 2.55
C ALA A 89 -11.72 -4.99 1.59
N GLN A 90 -11.57 -4.59 0.32
CA GLN A 90 -12.58 -4.81 -0.71
C GLN A 90 -12.69 -6.30 -1.05
N ASN A 91 -11.56 -7.00 -1.15
CA ASN A 91 -11.53 -8.44 -1.41
C ASN A 91 -12.20 -9.23 -0.26
N LEU A 92 -11.96 -8.85 1.00
CA LEU A 92 -12.63 -9.43 2.16
C LEU A 92 -14.15 -9.22 2.12
N ALA A 93 -14.61 -8.00 1.83
CA ALA A 93 -16.04 -7.71 1.71
C ALA A 93 -16.71 -8.55 0.60
N GLN A 94 -16.02 -8.70 -0.53
CA GLN A 94 -16.49 -9.52 -1.64
C GLN A 94 -16.54 -11.01 -1.26
N ALA A 95 -15.50 -11.53 -0.60
CA ALA A 95 -15.43 -12.91 -0.14
C ALA A 95 -16.57 -13.23 0.84
N LYS A 96 -16.84 -12.33 1.81
CA LYS A 96 -17.99 -12.45 2.73
C LYS A 96 -19.33 -12.50 1.99
N THR A 97 -19.53 -11.61 1.01
CA THR A 97 -20.75 -11.57 0.21
C THR A 97 -20.94 -12.88 -0.58
N THR A 98 -19.89 -13.35 -1.25
CA THR A 98 -19.91 -14.62 -1.98
C THR A 98 -20.21 -15.80 -1.05
N ALA A 99 -19.56 -15.85 0.12
CA ALA A 99 -19.79 -16.92 1.10
C ALA A 99 -21.23 -16.94 1.61
N LYS A 100 -21.83 -15.78 1.91
CA LYS A 100 -23.24 -15.68 2.32
C LYS A 100 -24.20 -16.13 1.22
N ASN A 101 -23.94 -15.75 -0.03
CA ASN A 101 -24.75 -16.19 -1.17
C ASN A 101 -24.71 -17.70 -1.33
N ASN A 102 -23.52 -18.30 -1.25
CA ASN A 102 -23.35 -19.76 -1.30
C ASN A 102 -24.06 -20.45 -0.13
N LEU A 103 -23.93 -19.91 1.09
CA LEU A 103 -24.58 -20.43 2.29
C LEU A 103 -26.12 -20.44 2.15
N ASN A 104 -26.68 -19.38 1.58
CA ASN A 104 -28.13 -19.28 1.36
C ASN A 104 -28.66 -20.36 0.42
N ASN A 105 -27.87 -20.76 -0.59
CA ASN A 105 -28.21 -21.79 -1.57
C ASN A 105 -28.11 -23.23 -1.03
N LEU A 106 -27.55 -23.44 0.16
CA LEU A 106 -27.48 -24.77 0.77
C LEU A 106 -28.89 -25.20 1.25
N THR A 107 -29.34 -26.37 0.81
CA THR A 107 -30.69 -26.89 1.09
C THR A 107 -30.75 -27.92 2.21
N SER A 108 -29.62 -28.56 2.55
CA SER A 108 -29.56 -29.62 3.57
C SER A 108 -29.38 -29.13 5.00
N ILE A 109 -29.04 -27.86 5.20
CA ILE A 109 -28.81 -27.27 6.53
C ILE A 109 -30.00 -26.42 6.96
N ASN A 110 -30.27 -26.40 8.26
CA ASN A 110 -31.38 -25.64 8.84
C ASN A 110 -31.01 -24.17 9.11
N ASN A 111 -32.01 -23.37 9.49
CA ASN A 111 -31.84 -21.93 9.71
C ASN A 111 -30.86 -21.63 10.86
N ALA A 112 -30.89 -22.39 11.96
CA ALA A 112 -29.96 -22.16 13.07
C ALA A 112 -28.49 -22.40 12.66
N GLN A 113 -28.24 -23.40 11.80
CA GLN A 113 -26.92 -23.65 11.21
C GLN A 113 -26.52 -22.53 10.26
N LYS A 114 -27.44 -22.03 9.41
CA LYS A 114 -27.18 -20.87 8.54
C LYS A 114 -26.86 -19.61 9.34
N ASP A 115 -27.58 -19.35 10.43
CA ASP A 115 -27.35 -18.18 11.28
C ASP A 115 -25.98 -18.26 11.96
N ALA A 116 -25.60 -19.44 12.47
CA ALA A 116 -24.28 -19.65 13.06
C ALA A 116 -23.16 -19.38 12.04
N LEU A 117 -23.28 -19.95 10.83
CA LEU A 117 -22.31 -19.75 9.76
C LEU A 117 -22.26 -18.29 9.26
N THR A 118 -23.41 -17.61 9.20
CA THR A 118 -23.47 -16.19 8.83
C THR A 118 -22.68 -15.32 9.81
N ARG A 119 -22.82 -15.57 11.12
CA ARG A 119 -22.03 -14.86 12.15
C ARG A 119 -20.53 -15.14 12.00
N SER A 120 -20.13 -16.37 11.68
CA SER A 120 -18.72 -16.69 11.41
C SER A 120 -18.19 -15.95 10.18
N ILE A 121 -18.98 -15.87 9.09
CA ILE A 121 -18.60 -15.11 7.89
C ILE A 121 -18.46 -13.62 8.23
N ASP A 122 -19.39 -13.05 8.99
CA ASP A 122 -19.34 -11.64 9.40
C ASP A 122 -18.13 -11.33 10.29
N GLY A 123 -17.75 -12.25 11.17
CA GLY A 123 -16.58 -12.14 12.05
C GLY A 123 -15.24 -12.37 11.36
N ALA A 124 -15.18 -12.87 10.12
CA ALA A 124 -13.92 -13.13 9.44
C ALA A 124 -13.13 -11.82 9.24
N THR A 125 -11.84 -11.85 9.55
CA THR A 125 -10.93 -10.69 9.43
C THR A 125 -9.97 -10.80 8.27
N THR A 126 -10.03 -11.88 7.48
CA THR A 126 -9.17 -12.15 6.32
C THR A 126 -9.96 -12.96 5.29
N VAL A 127 -9.57 -12.86 4.00
CA VAL A 127 -10.12 -13.69 2.90
C VAL A 127 -9.79 -15.16 3.09
#